data_AF-A0A2J8S4Z9-F1
#
_entry.id   AF-A0A2J8S4Z9-F1
#
_cell.length_a   1.000
_cell.length_b   1.000
_cell.length_c   1.000
_cell.angle_alpha   90.00
_cell.angle_beta   90.00
_cell.angle_gamma   90.00
#
_symmetry.space_group_name_H-M   'P 1'
#
loop_
_entity.id
_entity.type
_entity.pdbx_description
1 polymer ?
#
loop_
_entity_poly.entity_id
_entity_poly.type
_entity_poly.pdbx_seq_one_letter_code
_entity_poly.pdbx_strand_id
1 'polypeptide(L)'
;MEPAAALHFSLPASLLLLLLLLLSLCALVSGLGSKPLIEIKAQEDGSIWLECISGGWYPEPVMVWRDPYSEVVPTLKEVSIADADGLYMVTTAVIIRDKYVRNVSCSVNNTLLGQEKETVIFIPESFMPSASPWMVALAVILTTSPWMVSMAVILAVFIIFMAVSICCIKKLQREKKILSGEKEVEQEEKEITQQLQEELRWRRTYLHAADVVLDPDTAHPELFLSEDRRSVRRGPYRQRVPDNPERFDSQPCVLGWESFASGKHYWEVEVENVMVWTVGVCRHSVERKGEVLLIPQNGFWTLEMFGNQYRALSSPERILPLKESLCRVGVFLDYEAGDVSFYNMRDRSHIYTCPRSAFSVPVRPFFRLGSDDSPIFICPALTGADGVTVPEEGLTLHRVGTHQSL
;
A
#
# COMPACT_ATOMS: atom_id res chain seq x y z
N MET A 1 -53.98 43.96 -23.35
CA MET A 1 -53.72 42.69 -24.06
C MET A 1 -52.22 42.56 -24.14
N GLU A 2 -51.64 41.87 -23.17
CA GLU A 2 -50.19 41.68 -23.03
C GLU A 2 -49.99 40.18 -22.72
N PRO A 3 -49.12 39.47 -23.46
CA PRO A 3 -49.14 38.01 -23.49
C PRO A 3 -48.26 37.39 -22.40
N ALA A 4 -48.67 36.19 -21.98
CA ALA A 4 -47.99 35.36 -21.01
C ALA A 4 -46.54 35.04 -21.42
N ALA A 5 -45.61 35.30 -20.50
CA ALA A 5 -44.22 34.90 -20.63
C ALA A 5 -44.09 33.37 -20.51
N ALA A 6 -43.80 32.72 -21.62
CA ALA A 6 -43.37 31.32 -21.64
C ALA A 6 -41.91 31.24 -21.15
N LEU A 7 -41.71 30.63 -19.98
CA LEU A 7 -40.37 30.29 -19.48
C LEU A 7 -39.79 29.15 -20.32
N HIS A 8 -38.97 29.49 -21.31
CA HIS A 8 -38.12 28.53 -22.01
C HIS A 8 -36.95 28.13 -21.09
N PHE A 9 -37.06 26.96 -20.44
CA PHE A 9 -35.91 26.30 -19.83
C PHE A 9 -35.05 25.67 -20.93
N SER A 10 -33.98 26.35 -21.34
CA SER A 10 -32.94 25.74 -22.16
C SER A 10 -32.01 24.90 -21.26
N LEU A 11 -32.19 23.58 -21.25
CA LEU A 11 -31.19 22.68 -20.68
C LEU A 11 -29.88 22.81 -21.49
N PRO A 12 -28.72 22.98 -20.84
CA PRO A 12 -27.45 23.09 -21.55
C PRO A 12 -27.17 21.79 -22.32
N ALA A 13 -26.56 21.91 -23.51
CA ALA A 13 -26.30 20.77 -24.40
C ALA A 13 -25.53 19.62 -23.71
N SER A 14 -24.72 19.93 -22.69
CA SER A 14 -24.04 18.96 -21.84
C SER A 14 -24.99 18.12 -20.98
N LEU A 15 -26.07 18.70 -20.43
CA LEU A 15 -27.11 17.97 -19.70
C LEU A 15 -27.97 17.14 -20.63
N LEU A 16 -28.24 17.63 -21.85
CA LEU A 16 -28.98 16.88 -22.86
C LEU A 16 -28.16 15.67 -23.35
N LEU A 17 -26.84 15.83 -23.51
CA LEU A 17 -25.91 14.74 -23.80
C LEU A 17 -25.79 13.76 -22.63
N LEU A 18 -25.79 14.25 -21.38
CA LEU A 18 -25.81 13.40 -20.19
C LEU A 18 -27.12 12.62 -20.06
N LEU A 19 -28.26 13.25 -20.35
CA LEU A 19 -29.58 12.61 -20.40
C LEU A 19 -29.66 11.59 -21.54
N LEU A 20 -29.10 11.89 -22.72
CA LEU A 20 -29.03 10.95 -23.84
C LEU A 20 -28.06 9.79 -23.55
N LEU A 21 -26.93 10.05 -22.88
CA LEU A 21 -26.00 9.01 -22.41
C LEU A 21 -26.65 8.16 -21.31
N LEU A 22 -27.34 8.77 -20.34
CA LEU A 22 -28.11 8.07 -19.31
C LEU A 22 -29.28 7.28 -19.91
N LEU A 23 -29.99 7.82 -20.91
CA LEU A 23 -31.02 7.11 -21.66
C LEU A 23 -30.44 5.96 -22.51
N SER A 24 -29.22 6.11 -23.04
CA SER A 24 -28.50 5.02 -23.73
C SER A 24 -27.95 3.96 -22.77
N LEU A 25 -27.61 4.34 -21.52
CA LEU A 25 -27.21 3.43 -20.44
C LEU A 25 -28.42 2.73 -19.82
N CYS A 26 -29.60 3.36 -19.86
CA CYS A 26 -30.89 2.77 -19.50
C CYS A 26 -31.55 2.03 -20.67
N ALA A 27 -30.91 1.91 -21.84
CA ALA A 27 -31.40 1.08 -22.92
C ALA A 27 -31.21 -0.40 -22.56
N LEU A 28 -32.32 -1.04 -22.17
CA LEU A 28 -32.56 -2.49 -22.15
C LEU A 28 -31.33 -3.38 -21.92
N VAL A 29 -30.93 -3.54 -20.65
CA VAL A 29 -30.09 -4.69 -20.27
C VAL A 29 -30.96 -5.94 -20.36
N SER A 30 -30.91 -6.62 -21.50
CA SER A 30 -31.51 -7.93 -21.67
C SER A 30 -30.60 -9.00 -21.05
N GLY A 31 -31.13 -9.80 -20.13
CA GLY A 31 -30.42 -10.95 -19.58
C GLY A 31 -30.29 -12.04 -20.65
N LEU A 32 -29.06 -12.36 -21.06
CA LEU A 32 -28.79 -13.32 -22.14
C LEU A 32 -28.98 -14.80 -21.75
N GLY A 33 -29.37 -15.06 -20.50
CA GLY A 33 -29.68 -16.38 -19.95
C GLY A 33 -28.54 -17.41 -19.97
N SER A 34 -28.71 -18.50 -19.24
CA SER A 34 -27.84 -19.67 -19.29
C SER A 34 -28.23 -20.62 -20.42
N LYS A 35 -27.33 -21.53 -20.80
CA LYS A 35 -27.67 -22.66 -21.68
C LYS A 35 -28.62 -23.60 -20.92
N PRO A 36 -29.70 -24.13 -21.54
CA PRO A 36 -30.63 -25.02 -20.83
C PRO A 36 -29.92 -26.29 -20.32
N LEU A 37 -30.35 -26.79 -19.16
CA LEU A 37 -29.87 -28.04 -18.57
C LEU A 37 -31.02 -29.05 -18.54
N ILE A 38 -30.82 -30.24 -19.11
CA ILE A 38 -31.82 -31.31 -19.14
C ILE A 38 -31.47 -32.39 -18.11
N GLU A 39 -32.39 -32.67 -17.20
CA GLU A 39 -32.33 -33.77 -16.25
C GLU A 39 -33.29 -34.90 -16.62
N ILE A 40 -32.81 -36.15 -16.53
CA ILE A 40 -33.62 -37.35 -16.76
C ILE A 40 -34.08 -37.90 -15.41
N LYS A 41 -35.39 -38.05 -15.23
CA LYS A 41 -36.01 -38.73 -14.09
C LYS A 41 -36.74 -39.98 -14.59
N ALA A 42 -36.44 -41.12 -14.00
CA ALA A 42 -37.15 -42.37 -14.30
C ALA A 42 -38.42 -42.46 -13.43
N GLN A 43 -39.56 -42.73 -14.05
CA GLN A 43 -40.82 -42.93 -13.33
C GLN A 43 -41.06 -44.44 -13.10
N GLU A 44 -41.77 -44.80 -12.02
CA GLU A 44 -42.05 -46.19 -11.64
C GLU A 44 -42.82 -47.00 -12.71
N ASP A 45 -43.50 -46.32 -13.63
CA ASP A 45 -44.23 -46.92 -14.75
C ASP A 45 -43.35 -47.22 -15.98
N GLY A 46 -42.04 -46.95 -15.89
CA GLY A 46 -41.07 -47.15 -16.98
C GLY A 46 -41.08 -46.03 -18.03
N SER A 47 -41.84 -44.95 -17.83
CA SER A 47 -41.80 -43.77 -18.70
C SER A 47 -40.65 -42.84 -18.33
N ILE A 48 -40.13 -42.12 -19.35
CA ILE A 48 -38.99 -41.21 -19.20
C ILE A 48 -39.50 -39.79 -19.01
N TRP A 49 -39.26 -39.23 -17.83
CA TRP A 49 -39.57 -37.84 -17.50
C TRP A 49 -38.33 -36.98 -17.74
N LEU A 50 -38.43 -35.99 -18.63
CA LEU A 50 -37.36 -35.01 -18.86
C LEU A 50 -37.77 -33.65 -18.30
N GLU A 51 -36.84 -33.02 -17.58
CA GLU A 51 -37.00 -31.67 -17.03
C GLU A 51 -35.88 -30.77 -17.55
N CYS A 52 -36.23 -29.63 -18.15
CA CYS A 52 -35.30 -28.65 -18.70
C CYS A 52 -35.37 -27.35 -17.90
N ILE A 53 -34.21 -26.89 -17.42
CA ILE A 53 -34.07 -25.73 -16.53
C ILE A 53 -33.14 -24.71 -17.18
N SER A 54 -33.54 -23.44 -17.20
CA SER A 54 -32.72 -22.35 -17.71
C SER A 54 -32.97 -21.05 -16.93
N GLY A 55 -31.93 -20.24 -16.75
CA GLY A 55 -31.94 -19.11 -15.84
C GLY A 55 -31.35 -17.82 -16.38
N GLY A 56 -31.67 -16.69 -15.74
CA GLY A 56 -31.04 -15.39 -16.03
C GLY A 56 -31.59 -14.67 -17.26
N TRP A 57 -32.87 -14.86 -17.58
CA TRP A 57 -33.51 -14.31 -18.78
C TRP A 57 -34.29 -13.02 -18.48
N TYR A 58 -34.19 -12.03 -19.35
CA TYR A 58 -35.09 -10.88 -19.32
C TYR A 58 -35.35 -10.37 -20.75
N PRO A 59 -36.61 -10.21 -21.16
CA PRO A 59 -37.86 -10.52 -20.44
C PRO A 59 -38.11 -12.04 -20.31
N GLU A 60 -39.28 -12.44 -19.80
CA GLU A 60 -39.68 -13.85 -19.72
C GLU A 60 -39.50 -14.56 -21.09
N PRO A 61 -38.65 -15.60 -21.18
CA PRO A 61 -38.34 -16.25 -22.44
C PRO A 61 -39.36 -17.35 -22.75
N VAL A 62 -39.42 -17.79 -24.01
CA VAL A 62 -40.29 -18.88 -24.45
C VAL A 62 -39.49 -20.17 -24.53
N MET A 63 -39.96 -21.24 -23.88
CA MET A 63 -39.32 -22.57 -23.94
C MET A 63 -40.12 -23.54 -24.81
N VAL A 64 -39.42 -24.25 -25.69
CA VAL A 64 -40.02 -25.20 -26.63
C VAL A 64 -39.24 -26.51 -26.61
N TRP A 65 -39.95 -27.63 -26.50
CA TRP A 65 -39.37 -28.95 -26.74
C TRP A 65 -39.59 -29.37 -28.19
N ARG A 66 -38.55 -29.92 -28.79
CA ARG A 66 -38.61 -30.50 -30.14
C ARG A 66 -38.16 -31.95 -30.14
N ASP A 67 -38.89 -32.76 -30.89
CA ASP A 67 -38.54 -34.15 -31.13
C ASP A 67 -37.40 -34.28 -32.18
N PRO A 68 -36.94 -35.50 -32.53
CA PRO A 68 -35.90 -35.70 -33.56
C PRO A 68 -36.26 -35.14 -34.94
N TYR A 69 -37.55 -35.00 -35.23
CA TYR A 69 -38.10 -34.50 -36.49
C TYR A 69 -38.37 -32.98 -36.43
N SER A 70 -37.99 -32.32 -35.33
CA SER A 70 -38.22 -30.90 -35.04
C SER A 70 -39.68 -30.50 -34.85
N GLU A 71 -40.57 -31.46 -34.59
CA GLU A 71 -41.96 -31.18 -34.22
C GLU A 71 -42.07 -30.78 -32.75
N VAL A 72 -42.98 -29.84 -32.45
CA VAL A 72 -43.15 -29.31 -31.09
C VAL A 72 -43.85 -30.34 -30.21
N VAL A 73 -43.18 -30.72 -29.12
CA VAL A 73 -43.71 -31.66 -28.14
C VAL A 73 -44.49 -30.89 -27.07
N PRO A 74 -45.74 -31.29 -26.77
CA PRO A 74 -46.55 -30.61 -25.75
C PRO A 74 -45.94 -30.73 -24.35
N THR A 75 -45.80 -29.60 -23.67
CA THR A 75 -45.27 -29.48 -22.30
C THR A 75 -46.32 -29.88 -21.27
N LEU A 76 -45.90 -30.62 -20.25
CA LEU A 76 -46.79 -31.08 -19.16
C LEU A 76 -46.83 -30.09 -18.00
N LYS A 77 -45.73 -29.38 -17.77
CA LYS A 77 -45.58 -28.41 -16.70
C LYS A 77 -44.60 -27.34 -17.15
N GLU A 78 -44.99 -26.09 -17.03
CA GLU A 78 -44.15 -24.93 -17.27
C GLU A 78 -44.24 -24.01 -16.05
N VAL A 79 -43.09 -23.68 -15.47
CA VAL A 79 -42.98 -22.83 -14.29
C VAL A 79 -41.95 -21.76 -14.58
N SER A 80 -42.36 -20.50 -14.51
CA SER A 80 -41.49 -19.33 -14.56
C SER A 80 -41.49 -18.63 -13.20
N ILE A 81 -40.30 -18.34 -12.68
CA ILE A 81 -40.11 -17.66 -11.40
C ILE A 81 -39.16 -16.49 -11.66
N ALA A 82 -39.55 -15.29 -11.25
CA ALA A 82 -38.68 -14.13 -11.29
C ALA A 82 -37.87 -14.03 -9.98
N ASP A 83 -36.56 -13.89 -10.10
CA ASP A 83 -35.63 -13.68 -8.98
C ASP A 83 -35.70 -12.24 -8.47
N ALA A 84 -35.08 -11.98 -7.31
CA ALA A 84 -35.03 -10.65 -6.67
C ALA A 84 -34.40 -9.56 -7.58
N ASP A 85 -33.56 -9.97 -8.54
CA ASP A 85 -32.92 -9.10 -9.53
C ASP A 85 -33.78 -8.87 -10.79
N GLY A 86 -35.01 -9.38 -10.83
CA GLY A 86 -35.94 -9.23 -11.96
C GLY A 86 -35.67 -10.14 -13.17
N LEU A 87 -34.74 -11.09 -13.06
CA LEU A 87 -34.45 -12.10 -14.07
C LEU A 87 -35.31 -13.36 -13.90
N TYR A 88 -35.70 -14.01 -15.00
CA TYR A 88 -36.54 -15.20 -14.99
C TYR A 88 -35.72 -16.49 -14.99
N MET A 89 -36.09 -17.39 -14.08
CA MET A 89 -35.75 -18.81 -14.03
C MET A 89 -36.94 -19.62 -14.52
N VAL A 90 -36.72 -20.48 -15.51
CA VAL A 90 -37.80 -21.15 -16.23
C VAL A 90 -37.52 -22.64 -16.26
N THR A 91 -38.53 -23.43 -15.92
CA THR A 91 -38.47 -24.89 -15.89
C THR A 91 -39.64 -25.50 -16.66
N THR A 92 -39.35 -26.41 -17.57
CA THR A 92 -40.36 -27.13 -18.36
C THR A 92 -40.13 -28.64 -18.33
N ALA A 93 -41.21 -29.42 -18.37
CA ALA A 93 -41.13 -30.87 -18.32
C ALA A 93 -41.98 -31.57 -19.39
N VAL A 94 -41.48 -32.72 -19.87
CA VAL A 94 -42.12 -33.55 -20.89
C VAL A 94 -41.97 -35.04 -20.56
N ILE A 95 -42.96 -35.85 -20.93
CA ILE A 95 -42.90 -37.32 -20.85
C ILE A 95 -42.76 -37.87 -22.27
N ILE A 96 -41.74 -38.70 -22.47
CA ILE A 96 -41.55 -39.41 -23.74
C ILE A 96 -42.06 -40.84 -23.58
N ARG A 97 -43.13 -41.16 -24.31
CA ARG A 97 -43.76 -42.49 -24.31
C ARG A 97 -43.29 -43.38 -25.45
N ASP A 98 -42.75 -42.79 -26.51
CA ASP A 98 -42.27 -43.52 -27.67
C ASP A 98 -40.83 -43.98 -27.45
N LYS A 99 -40.64 -45.30 -27.42
CA LYS A 99 -39.34 -45.97 -27.25
C LYS A 99 -38.39 -45.81 -28.43
N TYR A 100 -38.85 -45.29 -29.57
CA TYR A 100 -38.02 -45.08 -30.76
C TYR A 100 -37.39 -43.68 -30.83
N VAL A 101 -37.79 -42.77 -29.94
CA VAL A 101 -37.22 -41.41 -29.86
C VAL A 101 -35.80 -41.48 -29.31
N ARG A 102 -34.81 -41.18 -30.15
CA ARG A 102 -33.38 -41.28 -29.78
C ARG A 102 -32.82 -40.01 -29.13
N ASN A 103 -33.35 -38.86 -29.50
CA ASN A 103 -32.95 -37.56 -28.98
C ASN A 103 -34.14 -36.62 -28.88
N VAL A 104 -34.07 -35.68 -27.96
CA VAL A 104 -35.03 -34.59 -27.83
C VAL A 104 -34.25 -33.33 -27.51
N SER A 105 -34.69 -32.19 -28.03
CA SER A 105 -34.07 -30.90 -27.75
C SER A 105 -35.00 -29.97 -26.98
N CYS A 106 -34.39 -29.19 -26.09
CA CYS A 106 -35.04 -28.09 -25.38
C CYS A 106 -34.40 -26.80 -25.87
N SER A 107 -35.22 -25.89 -26.41
CA SER A 107 -34.77 -24.57 -26.84
C SER A 107 -35.44 -23.47 -26.04
N VAL A 108 -34.66 -22.45 -25.70
CA VAL A 108 -35.10 -21.25 -24.97
C VAL A 108 -34.84 -20.04 -25.85
N ASN A 109 -35.89 -19.28 -26.16
CA ASN A 109 -35.85 -18.15 -27.09
C ASN A 109 -36.19 -16.84 -26.38
N ASN A 110 -35.35 -15.82 -26.58
CA ASN A 110 -35.64 -14.45 -26.18
C ASN A 110 -36.33 -13.69 -27.32
N THR A 111 -37.59 -13.35 -27.13
CA THR A 111 -38.45 -12.69 -28.14
C THR A 111 -38.02 -11.25 -28.49
N LEU A 112 -37.25 -10.58 -27.63
CA LEU A 112 -36.74 -9.22 -27.90
C LEU A 112 -35.39 -9.22 -28.63
N LEU A 113 -34.53 -10.21 -28.36
CA LEU A 113 -33.20 -10.30 -28.95
C LEU A 113 -33.14 -11.24 -30.18
N GLY A 114 -34.16 -12.05 -30.41
CA GLY A 114 -34.17 -13.08 -31.44
C GLY A 114 -33.08 -14.15 -31.24
N GLN A 115 -32.63 -14.36 -30.00
CA GLN A 115 -31.56 -15.30 -29.67
C GLN A 115 -32.14 -16.58 -29.05
N GLU A 116 -31.81 -17.72 -29.65
CA GLU A 116 -32.20 -19.06 -29.22
C GLU A 116 -30.99 -19.82 -28.66
N LYS A 117 -31.15 -20.45 -27.49
CA LYS A 117 -30.18 -21.38 -26.90
C LYS A 117 -30.80 -22.76 -26.79
N GLU A 118 -30.14 -23.75 -27.38
CA GLU A 118 -30.64 -25.13 -27.46
C GLU A 118 -29.70 -26.13 -26.78
N THR A 119 -30.29 -27.16 -26.19
CA THR A 119 -29.59 -28.38 -25.76
C THR A 119 -30.31 -29.63 -26.21
N VAL A 120 -29.53 -30.59 -26.70
CA VAL A 120 -29.99 -31.91 -27.13
C VAL A 120 -29.55 -32.94 -26.11
N ILE A 121 -30.46 -33.82 -25.71
CA ILE A 121 -30.14 -35.01 -24.91
C ILE A 121 -30.37 -36.27 -25.73
N PHE A 122 -29.49 -37.26 -25.56
CA PHE A 122 -29.64 -38.59 -26.16
C PHE A 122 -30.17 -39.54 -25.10
N ILE A 123 -31.26 -40.24 -25.42
CA ILE A 123 -31.90 -41.18 -24.50
C ILE A 123 -31.21 -42.54 -24.67
N PRO A 124 -30.53 -43.08 -23.64
CA PRO A 124 -29.84 -44.35 -23.76
C PRO A 124 -30.84 -45.51 -23.87
N GLU A 125 -30.58 -46.45 -24.78
CA GLU A 125 -31.31 -47.71 -24.86
C GLU A 125 -31.00 -48.55 -23.59
N SER A 126 -32.01 -48.72 -22.73
CA SER A 126 -32.10 -49.65 -21.58
C SER A 126 -31.47 -49.26 -20.22
N PHE A 127 -32.34 -48.89 -19.26
CA PHE A 127 -32.11 -48.98 -17.81
C PHE A 127 -32.76 -50.26 -17.24
N MET A 128 -32.33 -51.44 -17.67
CA MET A 128 -32.76 -52.71 -17.07
C MET A 128 -31.57 -53.68 -17.05
N PRO A 129 -30.92 -53.93 -15.90
CA PRO A 129 -29.90 -54.96 -15.81
C PRO A 129 -30.56 -56.35 -15.73
N SER A 130 -30.34 -57.21 -16.72
CA SER A 130 -30.66 -58.63 -16.62
C SER A 130 -29.50 -59.36 -15.90
N ALA A 131 -29.68 -59.63 -14.60
CA ALA A 131 -28.72 -60.41 -13.83
C ALA A 131 -28.89 -61.91 -14.14
N SER A 132 -27.82 -62.57 -14.57
CA SER A 132 -27.80 -64.00 -14.89
C SER A 132 -27.45 -64.88 -13.67
N PRO A 133 -27.98 -66.11 -13.56
CA PRO A 133 -27.90 -66.92 -12.34
C PRO A 133 -26.47 -67.28 -11.85
N TRP A 134 -25.46 -67.24 -12.73
CA TRP A 134 -24.08 -67.56 -12.35
C TRP A 134 -23.40 -66.47 -11.52
N MET A 135 -23.82 -65.20 -11.65
CA MET A 135 -23.32 -64.12 -10.79
C MET A 135 -23.81 -64.25 -9.35
N VAL A 136 -24.95 -64.92 -9.13
CA VAL A 136 -25.49 -65.18 -7.80
C VAL A 136 -24.71 -66.28 -7.07
N ALA A 137 -24.28 -67.32 -7.78
CA ALA A 137 -23.51 -68.43 -7.20
C ALA A 137 -22.09 -68.00 -6.78
N LEU A 138 -21.43 -67.14 -7.58
CA LEU A 138 -20.12 -66.57 -7.21
C LEU A 138 -20.23 -65.62 -6.01
N ALA A 139 -21.32 -64.85 -5.91
CA ALA A 139 -21.56 -63.98 -4.77
C ALA A 139 -21.68 -64.76 -3.44
N VAL A 140 -22.36 -65.92 -3.44
CA VAL A 140 -22.55 -66.72 -2.21
C VAL A 140 -21.25 -67.36 -1.70
N ILE A 141 -20.37 -67.85 -2.59
CA ILE A 141 -19.09 -68.46 -2.21
C ILE A 141 -18.08 -67.43 -1.71
N LEU A 142 -18.07 -66.22 -2.28
CA LEU A 142 -17.27 -65.12 -1.75
C LEU A 142 -17.74 -64.72 -0.35
N THR A 143 -19.05 -64.59 -0.10
CA THR A 143 -19.60 -64.06 1.17
C THR A 143 -19.44 -64.95 2.42
N THR A 144 -19.18 -66.25 2.28
CA THR A 144 -19.17 -67.20 3.42
C THR A 144 -17.78 -67.63 3.88
N SER A 145 -16.71 -67.21 3.19
CA SER A 145 -15.35 -67.49 3.63
C SER A 145 -14.94 -66.58 4.81
N PRO A 146 -14.26 -67.09 5.86
CA PRO A 146 -13.78 -66.28 7.00
C PRO A 146 -12.90 -65.07 6.60
N TRP A 147 -12.38 -65.09 5.37
CA TRP A 147 -11.59 -64.03 4.77
C TRP A 147 -12.40 -62.74 4.54
N MET A 148 -13.69 -62.82 4.20
CA MET A 148 -14.51 -61.62 3.96
C MET A 148 -14.81 -60.86 5.25
N VAL A 149 -15.04 -61.57 6.35
CA VAL A 149 -15.25 -60.95 7.67
C VAL A 149 -13.95 -60.33 8.16
N SER A 150 -12.82 -61.01 7.99
CA SER A 150 -11.49 -60.48 8.32
C SER A 150 -11.14 -59.21 7.53
N MET A 151 -11.37 -59.21 6.20
CA MET A 151 -11.16 -58.04 5.34
C MET A 151 -12.08 -56.88 5.70
N ALA A 152 -13.33 -57.15 6.05
CA ALA A 152 -14.27 -56.11 6.49
C ALA A 152 -13.82 -55.45 7.80
N VAL A 153 -13.32 -56.24 8.77
CA VAL A 153 -12.77 -55.72 10.03
C VAL A 153 -11.50 -54.90 9.79
N ILE A 154 -10.60 -55.38 8.93
CA ILE A 154 -9.37 -54.65 8.55
C ILE A 154 -9.73 -53.32 7.87
N LEU A 155 -10.71 -53.32 6.96
CA LEU A 155 -11.19 -52.11 6.29
C LEU A 155 -11.79 -51.11 7.29
N ALA A 156 -12.60 -51.59 8.24
CA ALA A 156 -13.19 -50.74 9.28
C ALA A 156 -12.12 -50.09 10.17
N VAL A 157 -11.11 -50.86 10.60
CA VAL A 157 -9.97 -50.34 11.37
C VAL A 157 -9.17 -49.31 10.56
N PHE A 158 -8.96 -49.56 9.27
CA PHE A 158 -8.27 -48.62 8.39
C PHE A 158 -9.06 -47.31 8.21
N ILE A 159 -10.38 -47.38 8.05
CA ILE A 159 -11.25 -46.19 7.95
C ILE A 159 -11.17 -45.36 9.24
N ILE A 160 -11.24 -46.01 10.40
CA ILE A 160 -11.10 -45.32 11.70
C ILE A 160 -9.72 -44.66 11.80
N PHE A 161 -8.65 -45.36 11.43
CA PHE A 161 -7.30 -44.82 11.45
C PHE A 161 -7.13 -43.61 10.52
N MET A 162 -7.70 -43.66 9.31
CA MET A 162 -7.68 -42.54 8.37
C MET A 162 -8.51 -41.35 8.88
N ALA A 163 -9.68 -41.59 9.47
CA ALA A 163 -10.52 -40.55 10.06
C ALA A 163 -9.81 -39.83 11.23
N VAL A 164 -9.16 -40.58 12.12
CA VAL A 164 -8.34 -40.03 13.21
C VAL A 164 -7.16 -39.24 12.66
N SER A 165 -6.44 -39.79 11.67
CA SER A 165 -5.30 -39.11 11.04
C SER A 165 -5.71 -37.80 10.39
N ILE A 166 -6.82 -37.77 9.63
CA ILE A 166 -7.36 -36.54 9.02
C ILE A 166 -7.78 -35.54 10.10
N CYS A 167 -8.38 -35.99 11.20
CA CYS A 167 -8.75 -35.13 12.34
C CYS A 167 -7.50 -34.49 12.97
N CYS A 168 -6.47 -35.29 13.24
CA CYS A 168 -5.19 -34.83 13.78
C CYS A 168 -4.52 -33.81 12.85
N ILE A 169 -4.47 -34.08 11.54
CA ILE A 169 -3.91 -33.15 10.55
C ILE A 169 -4.70 -31.85 10.52
N LYS A 170 -6.04 -31.89 10.50
CA LYS A 170 -6.88 -30.69 10.53
C LYS A 170 -6.68 -29.87 11.80
N LYS A 171 -6.48 -30.53 12.96
CA LYS A 171 -6.20 -29.86 14.24
C LYS A 171 -4.85 -29.15 14.20
N LEU A 172 -3.79 -29.84 13.78
CA LEU A 172 -2.45 -29.28 13.61
C LEU A 172 -2.44 -28.11 12.61
N GLN A 173 -3.20 -28.21 11.52
CA GLN A 173 -3.34 -27.14 10.53
C GLN A 173 -4.06 -25.91 11.12
N ARG A 174 -5.06 -26.08 11.99
CA ARG A 174 -5.69 -24.94 12.70
C ARG A 174 -4.74 -24.28 13.67
N GLU A 175 -4.05 -25.05 14.49
CA GLU A 175 -3.07 -24.53 15.47
C GLU A 175 -1.94 -23.77 14.74
N LYS A 176 -1.44 -24.30 13.62
CA LYS A 176 -0.43 -23.60 12.81
C LYS A 176 -0.96 -22.29 12.21
N LYS A 177 -2.22 -22.24 11.77
CA LYS A 177 -2.83 -20.99 11.25
C LYS A 177 -2.96 -19.93 12.33
N ILE A 178 -3.36 -20.31 13.54
CA ILE A 178 -3.46 -19.39 14.69
C ILE A 178 -2.07 -18.86 15.05
N LEU A 179 -1.07 -19.74 15.13
CA LEU A 179 0.31 -19.35 15.43
C LEU A 179 0.92 -18.47 14.31
N SER A 180 0.57 -18.72 13.05
CA SER A 180 0.98 -17.85 11.92
C SER A 180 0.37 -16.46 12.07
N GLY A 181 -0.94 -16.39 12.33
CA GLY A 181 -1.64 -15.12 12.54
C GLY A 181 -1.10 -14.35 13.75
N GLU A 182 -0.80 -15.02 14.85
CA GLU A 182 -0.22 -14.39 16.04
C GLU A 182 1.17 -13.79 15.76
N LYS A 183 2.01 -14.50 14.99
CA LYS A 183 3.32 -13.98 14.57
C LYS A 183 3.22 -12.81 13.60
N GLU A 184 2.26 -12.85 12.68
CA GLU A 184 1.98 -11.75 11.75
C GLU A 184 1.58 -10.49 12.53
N VAL A 185 0.67 -10.62 13.50
CA VAL A 185 0.25 -9.51 14.37
C VAL A 185 1.41 -9.00 15.25
N GLU A 186 2.20 -9.89 15.86
CA GLU A 186 3.34 -9.49 16.69
C GLU A 186 4.41 -8.76 15.85
N GLN A 187 4.60 -9.18 14.59
CA GLN A 187 5.53 -8.52 13.69
C GLN A 187 5.01 -7.14 13.24
N GLU A 188 3.73 -7.03 12.90
CA GLU A 188 3.09 -5.76 12.57
C GLU A 188 3.14 -4.78 13.75
N GLU A 189 2.89 -5.25 14.98
CA GLU A 189 3.02 -4.43 16.19
C GLU A 189 4.46 -3.93 16.39
N LYS A 190 5.47 -4.76 16.13
CA LYS A 190 6.88 -4.36 16.18
C LYS A 190 7.21 -3.30 15.12
N GLU A 191 6.73 -3.47 13.90
CA GLU A 191 6.94 -2.51 12.81
C GLU A 191 6.29 -1.17 13.12
N ILE A 192 5.04 -1.16 13.59
CA ILE A 192 4.32 0.06 14.01
C ILE A 192 5.03 0.72 15.19
N THR A 193 5.47 -0.05 16.19
CA THR A 193 6.17 0.49 17.35
C THR A 193 7.52 1.12 16.95
N GLN A 194 8.25 0.50 16.02
CA GLN A 194 9.48 1.05 15.48
C GLN A 194 9.23 2.36 14.71
N GLN A 195 8.24 2.39 13.82
CA GLN A 195 7.87 3.60 13.08
C GLN A 195 7.46 4.73 14.04
N LEU A 196 6.65 4.42 15.06
CA LEU A 196 6.24 5.39 16.07
C LEU A 196 7.46 5.90 16.87
N GLN A 197 8.40 5.02 17.24
CA GLN A 197 9.62 5.43 17.93
C GLN A 197 10.50 6.34 17.07
N GLU A 198 10.61 6.09 15.77
CA GLU A 198 11.34 6.96 14.84
C GLU A 198 10.66 8.32 14.69
N GLU A 199 9.35 8.35 14.51
CA GLU A 199 8.58 9.61 14.46
C GLU A 199 8.72 10.42 15.76
N LEU A 200 8.63 9.77 16.92
CA LEU A 200 8.84 10.42 18.21
C LEU A 200 10.29 10.93 18.36
N ARG A 201 11.28 10.19 17.86
CA ARG A 201 12.68 10.62 17.84
C ARG A 201 12.82 11.91 17.03
N TRP A 202 12.24 11.97 15.82
CA TRP A 202 12.25 13.17 14.98
C TRP A 202 11.51 14.35 15.62
N ARG A 203 10.36 14.11 16.25
CA ARG A 203 9.63 15.16 16.99
C ARG A 203 10.45 15.73 18.14
N ARG A 204 11.19 14.87 18.87
CA ARG A 204 12.07 15.32 19.94
C ARG A 204 13.24 16.16 19.40
N THR A 205 13.78 15.82 18.24
CA THR A 205 14.77 16.66 17.56
C THR A 205 14.27 18.08 17.34
N TYR A 206 13.03 18.25 16.88
CA TYR A 206 12.48 19.59 16.63
C TYR A 206 12.37 20.45 17.90
N LEU A 207 12.32 19.84 19.10
CA LEU A 207 12.39 20.59 20.37
C LEU A 207 13.76 21.24 20.60
N HIS A 208 14.79 20.76 19.91
CA HIS A 208 16.16 21.27 19.98
C HIS A 208 16.51 22.17 18.79
N ALA A 209 15.51 22.63 18.02
CA ALA A 209 15.73 23.50 16.88
C ALA A 209 16.30 24.86 17.35
N ALA A 210 17.46 25.21 16.83
CA ALA A 210 18.15 26.47 17.08
C ALA A 210 17.85 27.45 15.95
N ASP A 211 17.48 28.68 16.31
CA ASP A 211 17.18 29.72 15.34
C ASP A 211 18.46 30.42 14.87
N VAL A 212 19.18 29.79 13.94
CA VAL A 212 20.50 30.26 13.53
C VAL A 212 20.40 31.49 12.62
N VAL A 213 21.13 32.53 13.00
CA VAL A 213 21.29 33.79 12.27
C VAL A 213 22.78 34.03 12.02
N LEU A 214 23.17 34.54 10.86
CA LEU A 214 24.57 34.74 10.49
C LEU A 214 25.18 35.99 11.15
N ASP A 215 26.46 35.91 11.48
CA ASP A 215 27.24 36.99 12.09
C ASP A 215 28.05 37.80 11.05
N PRO A 216 27.64 39.06 10.74
CA PRO A 216 28.34 39.91 9.78
C PRO A 216 29.78 40.26 10.17
N ASP A 217 30.12 40.23 11.46
CA ASP A 217 31.47 40.56 11.92
C ASP A 217 32.46 39.44 11.60
N THR A 218 31.96 38.21 11.45
CA THR A 218 32.77 37.04 11.07
C THR A 218 32.88 36.84 9.57
N ALA A 219 31.90 37.35 8.81
CA ALA A 219 31.75 37.05 7.38
C ALA A 219 32.95 37.53 6.56
N HIS A 220 33.50 36.64 5.74
CA HIS A 220 34.54 37.01 4.78
C HIS A 220 34.06 38.13 3.84
N PRO A 221 34.93 39.08 3.40
CA PRO A 221 34.51 40.22 2.58
C PRO A 221 33.81 39.87 1.25
N GLU A 222 34.00 38.66 0.73
CA GLU A 222 33.30 38.18 -0.49
C GLU A 222 31.89 37.63 -0.22
N LEU A 223 31.48 37.50 1.04
CA LEU A 223 30.18 36.98 1.41
C LEU A 223 29.17 38.09 1.63
N PHE A 224 28.06 38.03 0.90
CA PHE A 224 26.93 38.95 1.01
C PHE A 224 25.83 38.25 1.76
N LEU A 225 25.46 38.81 2.92
CA LEU A 225 24.38 38.32 3.75
C LEU A 225 23.05 38.98 3.33
N SER A 226 21.96 38.24 3.45
CA SER A 226 20.61 38.82 3.35
C SER A 226 20.30 39.74 4.53
N GLU A 227 19.27 40.56 4.40
CA GLU A 227 18.82 41.48 5.45
C GLU A 227 18.40 40.76 6.74
N ASP A 228 17.70 39.62 6.59
CA ASP A 228 17.32 38.74 7.70
C ASP A 228 18.49 37.90 8.25
N ARG A 229 19.67 38.00 7.62
CA ARG A 229 20.90 37.26 7.95
C ARG A 229 20.72 35.73 7.98
N ARG A 230 19.75 35.20 7.24
CA ARG A 230 19.54 33.75 7.08
C ARG A 230 20.04 33.20 5.75
N SER A 231 20.45 34.06 4.83
CA SER A 231 21.03 33.68 3.56
C SER A 231 22.41 34.29 3.40
N VAL A 232 23.27 33.54 2.73
CA VAL A 232 24.59 34.00 2.34
C VAL A 232 24.88 33.56 0.91
N ARG A 233 25.46 34.45 0.13
CA ARG A 233 26.02 34.14 -1.19
C ARG A 233 27.42 34.70 -1.33
N ARG A 234 28.24 34.05 -2.16
CA ARG A 234 29.49 34.66 -2.61
C ARG A 234 29.17 35.71 -3.68
N GLY A 235 29.75 36.89 -3.55
CA GLY A 235 29.57 37.97 -4.52
C GLY A 235 30.76 38.13 -5.45
N PRO A 236 30.60 38.92 -6.52
CA PRO A 236 31.60 39.07 -7.57
C PRO A 236 32.81 39.93 -7.17
N TYR A 237 32.75 40.59 -6.01
CA TYR A 237 33.82 41.44 -5.50
C TYR A 237 33.93 41.37 -3.99
N ARG A 238 35.11 41.74 -3.47
CA ARG A 238 35.36 41.93 -2.03
C ARG A 238 34.74 43.24 -1.56
N GLN A 239 33.89 43.16 -0.54
CA GLN A 239 33.31 44.33 0.12
C GLN A 239 34.37 45.09 0.93
N ARG A 240 34.18 46.41 1.06
CA ARG A 240 35.01 47.25 1.92
C ARG A 240 34.48 47.21 3.35
N VAL A 241 34.89 46.18 4.09
CA VAL A 241 34.54 45.98 5.50
C VAL A 241 35.80 46.03 6.39
N PRO A 242 35.70 46.45 7.66
CA PRO A 242 36.85 46.47 8.56
C PRO A 242 37.41 45.07 8.79
N ASP A 243 38.74 44.95 8.76
CA ASP A 243 39.45 43.71 9.11
C ASP A 243 39.57 43.59 10.63
N ASN A 244 38.47 43.18 11.26
CA ASN A 244 38.44 42.91 12.70
C ASN A 244 39.02 41.49 12.99
N PRO A 245 39.43 41.17 14.23
CA PRO A 245 39.97 39.86 14.58
C PRO A 245 39.00 38.69 14.36
N GLU A 246 37.70 38.95 14.45
CA GLU A 246 36.64 37.94 14.30
C GLU A 246 36.39 37.56 12.83
N ARG A 247 36.86 38.35 11.86
CA ARG A 247 36.57 38.17 10.43
C ARG A 247 37.49 37.15 9.78
N PHE A 248 36.93 36.22 9.00
CA PHE A 248 37.72 35.39 8.10
C PHE A 248 38.27 36.21 6.93
N ASP A 249 39.57 36.10 6.64
CA ASP A 249 40.26 36.91 5.63
C ASP A 249 40.67 36.12 4.36
N SER A 250 40.89 34.81 4.50
CA SER A 250 41.43 33.94 3.47
C SER A 250 40.38 33.10 2.77
N GLN A 251 39.47 32.45 3.51
CA GLN A 251 38.43 31.59 2.95
C GLN A 251 37.05 32.22 3.11
N PRO A 252 36.14 32.02 2.13
CA PRO A 252 34.78 32.58 2.14
C PRO A 252 33.89 31.88 3.18
N CYS A 253 34.15 32.15 4.45
CA CYS A 253 33.50 31.56 5.62
C CYS A 253 32.71 32.61 6.42
N VAL A 254 31.68 32.14 7.13
CA VAL A 254 30.86 32.93 8.07
C VAL A 254 30.36 32.02 9.20
N LEU A 255 30.19 32.57 10.40
CA LEU A 255 29.64 31.84 11.56
C LEU A 255 28.20 32.25 11.85
N GLY A 256 27.47 31.36 12.53
CA GLY A 256 26.22 31.73 13.20
C GLY A 256 26.50 32.61 14.41
N TRP A 257 25.60 33.55 14.73
CA TRP A 257 25.71 34.53 15.80
C TRP A 257 25.87 33.88 17.17
N GLU A 258 25.02 32.92 17.50
CA GLU A 258 25.05 32.23 18.79
C GLU A 258 26.16 31.17 18.86
N SER A 259 26.65 30.95 20.09
CA SER A 259 27.57 29.86 20.42
C SER A 259 26.94 28.94 21.45
N PHE A 260 27.12 27.64 21.27
CA PHE A 260 26.58 26.60 22.14
C PHE A 260 27.68 26.04 23.03
N ALA A 261 27.43 26.05 24.34
CA ALA A 261 28.36 25.55 25.37
C ALA A 261 27.80 24.33 26.14
N SER A 262 26.58 23.91 25.81
CA SER A 262 25.85 22.79 26.42
C SER A 262 24.59 22.49 25.60
N GLY A 263 24.01 21.33 25.82
CA GLY A 263 22.73 20.90 25.29
C GLY A 263 22.80 20.33 23.87
N LYS A 264 21.60 20.04 23.37
CA LYS A 264 21.38 19.55 22.01
C LYS A 264 20.80 20.68 21.16
N HIS A 265 21.35 20.83 19.96
CA HIS A 265 20.96 21.89 19.03
C HIS A 265 20.86 21.33 17.62
N TYR A 266 19.91 21.86 16.85
CA TYR A 266 19.61 21.39 15.52
C TYR A 266 19.24 22.56 14.59
N TRP A 267 19.75 22.57 13.36
CA TRP A 267 19.30 23.51 12.33
C TRP A 267 19.36 22.87 10.94
N GLU A 268 18.58 23.42 10.03
CA GLU A 268 18.53 22.97 8.63
C GLU A 268 19.12 24.02 7.71
N VAL A 269 19.80 23.54 6.66
CA VAL A 269 20.49 24.38 5.67
C VAL A 269 20.10 23.92 4.27
N GLU A 270 19.52 24.79 3.48
CA GLU A 270 19.25 24.56 2.06
C GLU A 270 20.51 24.83 1.24
N VAL A 271 20.93 23.81 0.52
CA VAL A 271 22.19 23.77 -0.25
C VAL A 271 21.94 23.35 -1.70
N GLU A 272 20.67 23.34 -2.10
CA GLU A 272 20.25 22.97 -3.45
C GLU A 272 20.88 23.90 -4.50
N ASN A 273 21.40 23.34 -5.59
CA ASN A 273 22.04 24.07 -6.69
C ASN A 273 23.29 24.90 -6.31
N VAL A 274 23.95 24.60 -5.18
CA VAL A 274 25.24 25.18 -4.80
C VAL A 274 26.33 24.15 -5.11
N MET A 275 27.31 24.48 -5.97
CA MET A 275 28.32 23.52 -6.46
C MET A 275 29.49 23.26 -5.49
N VAL A 276 29.79 24.22 -4.61
CA VAL A 276 30.83 24.04 -3.57
C VAL A 276 30.39 24.69 -2.27
N TRP A 277 30.20 23.89 -1.23
CA TRP A 277 29.81 24.36 0.08
C TRP A 277 30.35 23.48 1.20
N THR A 278 30.45 24.07 2.40
CA THR A 278 30.78 23.35 3.64
C THR A 278 29.89 23.85 4.76
N VAL A 279 29.26 22.93 5.49
CA VAL A 279 28.40 23.25 6.64
C VAL A 279 28.77 22.39 7.84
N GLY A 280 28.55 22.90 9.05
CA GLY A 280 28.77 22.15 10.27
C GLY A 280 28.95 23.05 11.47
N VAL A 281 29.87 22.68 12.36
CA VAL A 281 30.24 23.49 13.53
C VAL A 281 31.73 23.71 13.61
N CYS A 282 32.13 24.81 14.22
CA CYS A 282 33.51 25.07 14.60
C CYS A 282 33.61 25.53 16.05
N ARG A 283 34.78 25.39 16.68
CA ARG A 283 35.02 26.03 17.99
C ARG A 283 34.91 27.54 17.85
N HIS A 284 34.42 28.21 18.89
CA HIS A 284 34.35 29.68 18.94
C HIS A 284 35.75 30.31 18.76
N SER A 285 36.78 29.66 19.28
CA SER A 285 38.18 30.11 19.29
C SER A 285 39.03 29.61 18.10
N VAL A 286 38.41 29.25 16.97
CA VAL A 286 39.19 28.84 15.78
C VAL A 286 40.04 29.98 15.23
N GLU A 287 41.18 29.64 14.65
CA GLU A 287 42.01 30.58 13.88
C GLU A 287 41.21 31.08 12.67
N ARG A 288 41.17 32.41 12.48
CA ARG A 288 40.36 33.05 11.43
C ARG A 288 41.19 33.74 10.37
N LYS A 289 42.50 33.87 10.60
CA LYS A 289 43.43 34.54 9.72
C LYS A 289 44.27 33.51 8.95
N GLY A 290 44.44 33.75 7.65
CA GLY A 290 45.20 32.86 6.78
C GLY A 290 44.48 31.54 6.46
N GLU A 291 45.22 30.61 5.89
CA GLU A 291 44.68 29.34 5.41
C GLU A 291 44.69 28.29 6.53
N VAL A 292 43.50 27.77 6.87
CA VAL A 292 43.31 26.77 7.92
C VAL A 292 42.63 25.54 7.33
N LEU A 293 43.13 24.35 7.70
CA LEU A 293 42.48 23.09 7.34
C LEU A 293 41.23 22.88 8.20
N LEU A 294 40.08 22.63 7.55
CA LEU A 294 38.78 22.44 8.19
C LEU A 294 38.62 21.02 8.75
N ILE A 295 39.49 20.61 9.67
CA ILE A 295 39.49 19.28 10.30
C ILE A 295 39.20 19.37 11.81
N PRO A 296 38.74 18.28 12.46
CA PRO A 296 38.42 18.27 13.89
C PRO A 296 39.59 18.70 14.79
N GLN A 297 40.83 18.38 14.39
CA GLN A 297 42.04 18.77 15.12
C GLN A 297 42.20 20.30 15.21
N ASN A 298 41.74 21.02 14.19
CA ASN A 298 41.72 22.49 14.16
C ASN A 298 40.40 23.07 14.69
N GLY A 299 39.51 22.21 15.21
CA GLY A 299 38.24 22.61 15.79
C GLY A 299 37.09 22.76 14.79
N PHE A 300 37.11 22.02 13.68
CA PHE A 300 36.03 22.02 12.68
C PHE A 300 35.42 20.63 12.51
N TRP A 301 34.09 20.54 12.58
CA TRP A 301 33.34 19.31 12.34
C TRP A 301 32.32 19.59 11.24
N THR A 302 32.70 19.28 10.01
CA THR A 302 31.99 19.79 8.83
C THR A 302 31.80 18.74 7.74
N LEU A 303 30.68 18.87 7.03
CA LEU A 303 30.35 18.18 5.80
C LEU A 303 30.57 19.13 4.63
N GLU A 304 31.32 18.68 3.63
CA GLU A 304 31.61 19.42 2.40
C GLU A 304 30.96 18.73 1.20
N MET A 305 30.53 19.54 0.24
CA MET A 305 30.31 19.11 -1.14
C MET A 305 31.29 19.84 -2.05
N PHE A 306 32.09 19.08 -2.80
CA PHE A 306 33.06 19.60 -3.76
C PHE A 306 33.13 18.68 -4.97
N GLY A 307 32.94 19.24 -6.18
CA GLY A 307 33.10 18.50 -7.43
C GLY A 307 32.21 17.25 -7.53
N ASN A 308 30.93 17.38 -7.15
CA ASN A 308 29.93 16.30 -7.07
C ASN A 308 30.26 15.18 -6.09
N GLN A 309 31.16 15.42 -5.13
CA GLN A 309 31.48 14.47 -4.06
C GLN A 309 31.15 15.09 -2.70
N TYR A 310 30.53 14.29 -1.84
CA TYR A 310 30.32 14.64 -0.45
C TYR A 310 31.46 14.09 0.40
N ARG A 311 31.98 14.93 1.30
CA ARG A 311 33.17 14.62 2.09
C ARG A 311 32.95 15.02 3.54
N ALA A 312 33.31 14.13 4.44
CA ALA A 312 33.56 14.52 5.82
C ALA A 312 35.01 15.00 5.90
N LEU A 313 35.20 16.27 6.28
CA LEU A 313 36.52 16.85 6.42
C LEU A 313 37.12 16.35 7.74
N SER A 314 37.89 15.26 7.63
CA SER A 314 38.60 14.61 8.74
C SER A 314 40.04 14.30 8.32
N SER A 315 40.84 13.74 9.23
CA SER A 315 42.17 13.21 8.90
C SER A 315 42.21 11.71 9.24
N PRO A 316 42.21 10.80 8.24
CA PRO A 316 42.15 11.07 6.79
C PRO A 316 40.78 11.61 6.33
N GLU A 317 40.75 12.30 5.19
CA GLU A 317 39.51 12.76 4.55
C GLU A 317 38.66 11.55 4.16
N ARG A 318 37.33 11.66 4.33
CA ARG A 318 36.41 10.57 4.04
C ARG A 318 35.38 10.99 2.98
N ILE A 319 35.45 10.37 1.82
CA ILE A 319 34.43 10.49 0.77
C ILE A 319 33.20 9.66 1.16
N LEU A 320 32.02 10.25 1.04
CA LEU A 320 30.74 9.63 1.39
C LEU A 320 30.02 9.14 0.11
N PRO A 321 29.54 7.88 0.08
CA PRO A 321 28.94 7.27 -1.11
C PRO A 321 27.47 7.69 -1.30
N LEU A 322 27.18 9.00 -1.29
CA LEU A 322 25.85 9.53 -1.57
C LEU A 322 25.61 9.57 -3.09
N LYS A 323 24.50 8.97 -3.53
CA LYS A 323 24.12 8.93 -4.96
C LYS A 323 23.29 10.12 -5.41
N GLU A 324 22.54 10.70 -4.48
CA GLU A 324 21.57 11.76 -4.75
C GLU A 324 22.11 13.10 -4.28
N SER A 325 21.71 14.18 -4.97
CA SER A 325 22.05 15.52 -4.55
C SER A 325 21.28 15.91 -3.29
N LEU A 326 21.98 16.51 -2.32
CA LEU A 326 21.37 17.03 -1.11
C LEU A 326 20.71 18.38 -1.44
N CYS A 327 19.40 18.47 -1.24
CA CYS A 327 18.69 19.76 -1.31
C CYS A 327 18.77 20.48 0.04
N ARG A 328 18.66 19.73 1.14
CA ARG A 328 18.64 20.27 2.49
C ARG A 328 19.37 19.35 3.47
N VAL A 329 20.25 19.93 4.27
CA VAL A 329 21.08 19.23 5.26
C VAL A 329 20.70 19.68 6.66
N GLY A 330 20.40 18.71 7.52
CA GLY A 330 20.21 18.93 8.95
C GLY A 330 21.54 18.77 9.67
N VAL A 331 21.92 19.73 10.48
CA VAL A 331 23.11 19.69 11.34
C VAL A 331 22.66 19.53 12.78
N PHE A 332 23.18 18.51 13.45
CA PHE A 332 22.84 18.14 14.81
C PHE A 332 24.08 18.21 15.68
N LEU A 333 23.95 18.91 16.78
CA LEU A 333 24.97 19.01 17.82
C LEU A 333 24.40 18.37 19.10
N ASP A 334 25.11 17.40 19.65
CA ASP A 334 24.94 16.94 21.02
C ASP A 334 26.23 17.27 21.76
N TYR A 335 26.21 18.39 22.50
CA TYR A 335 27.42 18.96 23.08
C TYR A 335 28.00 18.02 24.16
N GLU A 336 27.16 17.48 25.03
CA GLU A 336 27.58 16.58 26.11
C GLU A 336 28.07 15.23 25.57
N ALA A 337 27.44 14.69 24.53
CA ALA A 337 27.89 13.45 23.90
C ALA A 337 29.14 13.64 23.02
N GLY A 338 29.43 14.89 22.62
CA GLY A 338 30.52 15.20 21.69
C GLY A 338 30.23 14.78 20.25
N ASP A 339 28.95 14.66 19.89
CA ASP A 339 28.49 14.16 18.59
C ASP A 339 28.07 15.34 17.69
N VAL A 340 28.54 15.33 16.44
CA VAL A 340 28.06 16.20 15.36
C VAL A 340 27.59 15.32 14.22
N SER A 341 26.31 15.40 13.88
CA SER A 341 25.68 14.54 12.89
C SER A 341 25.01 15.33 11.79
N PHE A 342 25.02 14.75 10.58
CA PHE A 342 24.45 15.31 9.37
C PHE A 342 23.38 14.37 8.83
N TYR A 343 22.25 14.93 8.43
CA TYR A 343 21.12 14.19 7.88
C TYR A 343 20.61 14.82 6.59
N ASN A 344 20.15 13.99 5.67
CA ASN A 344 19.41 14.44 4.51
C ASN A 344 17.97 14.72 4.95
N MET A 345 17.53 15.97 4.91
CA MET A 345 16.22 16.33 5.45
C MET A 345 15.06 15.96 4.54
N ARG A 346 15.33 15.56 3.29
CA ARG A 346 14.28 15.14 2.36
C ARG A 346 13.72 13.76 2.70
N ASP A 347 14.60 12.80 2.99
CA ASP A 347 14.24 11.41 3.32
C ASP A 347 14.54 11.05 4.78
N ARG A 348 15.03 12.02 5.57
CA ARG A 348 15.43 11.86 6.97
C ARG A 348 16.54 10.81 7.16
N SER A 349 17.30 10.51 6.11
CA SER A 349 18.40 9.55 6.20
C SER A 349 19.65 10.15 6.86
N HIS A 350 20.37 9.32 7.60
CA HIS A 350 21.66 9.70 8.16
C HIS A 350 22.72 9.79 7.06
N ILE A 351 23.48 10.89 7.05
CA ILE A 351 24.60 11.09 6.12
C ILE A 351 25.91 10.68 6.79
N TYR A 352 26.21 11.30 7.93
CA TYR A 352 27.50 11.13 8.59
C TYR A 352 27.44 11.63 10.04
N THR A 353 28.22 11.00 10.93
CA THR A 353 28.50 11.51 12.27
C THR A 353 30.01 11.64 12.40
N CYS A 354 30.47 12.83 12.78
CA CYS A 354 31.88 13.09 13.03
C CYS A 354 32.40 12.23 14.18
N PRO A 355 33.72 11.94 14.23
CA PRO A 355 34.32 11.27 15.36
C PRO A 355 34.06 12.05 16.65
N ARG A 356 33.66 11.32 17.70
CA ARG A 356 33.34 11.90 19.00
C ARG A 356 34.48 12.77 19.51
N SER A 357 34.11 13.97 19.93
CA SER A 357 35.05 14.98 20.40
C SER A 357 34.54 15.57 21.70
N ALA A 358 35.35 15.52 22.76
CA ALA A 358 35.00 16.20 24.01
C ALA A 358 35.11 17.72 23.79
N PHE A 359 33.97 18.41 23.76
CA PHE A 359 33.95 19.87 23.65
C PHE A 359 34.28 20.50 24.99
N SER A 360 35.36 21.29 25.02
CA SER A 360 35.80 22.06 26.18
C SER A 360 35.60 23.57 26.03
N VAL A 361 35.18 24.00 24.83
CA VAL A 361 34.99 25.40 24.44
C VAL A 361 33.70 25.48 23.65
N PRO A 362 32.92 26.57 23.76
CA PRO A 362 31.71 26.75 22.99
C PRO A 362 31.96 26.57 21.49
N VAL A 363 30.96 26.03 20.79
CA VAL A 363 30.98 25.84 19.33
C VAL A 363 29.96 26.74 18.66
N ARG A 364 30.19 27.11 17.40
CA ARG A 364 29.29 27.95 16.59
C ARG A 364 28.93 27.21 15.30
N PRO A 365 27.72 27.43 14.74
CA PRO A 365 27.41 27.04 13.37
C PRO A 365 28.44 27.63 12.40
N PHE A 366 28.89 26.82 11.45
CA PHE A 366 29.92 27.18 10.48
C PHE A 366 29.42 26.97 9.06
N PHE A 367 29.68 27.96 8.20
CA PHE A 367 29.29 27.93 6.79
C PHE A 367 30.44 28.44 5.91
N ARG A 368 30.71 27.76 4.81
CA ARG A 368 31.65 28.18 3.76
C ARG A 368 31.03 27.99 2.39
N LEU A 369 31.19 28.98 1.52
CA LEU A 369 30.71 28.96 0.14
C LEU A 369 31.88 29.05 -0.83
N GLY A 370 32.20 27.95 -1.51
CA GLY A 370 33.28 27.92 -2.48
C GLY A 370 32.89 28.45 -3.87
N SER A 371 31.62 28.32 -4.26
CA SER A 371 31.08 28.78 -5.55
C SER A 371 30.24 30.06 -5.40
N ASP A 372 30.06 30.79 -6.50
CA ASP A 372 29.22 31.99 -6.60
C ASP A 372 27.89 31.75 -7.33
N ASP A 373 27.59 30.50 -7.70
CA ASP A 373 26.41 30.12 -8.47
C ASP A 373 25.07 30.43 -7.76
N SER A 374 24.96 30.07 -6.47
CA SER A 374 23.72 30.15 -5.70
C SER A 374 24.00 30.47 -4.22
N PRO A 375 23.07 31.16 -3.52
CA PRO A 375 23.09 31.30 -2.07
C PRO A 375 22.86 29.97 -1.33
N ILE A 376 23.30 29.93 -0.08
CA ILE A 376 22.84 28.96 0.93
C ILE A 376 21.80 29.66 1.81
N PHE A 377 20.76 28.93 2.23
CA PHE A 377 19.72 29.44 3.14
C PHE A 377 19.66 28.62 4.43
N ILE A 378 19.52 29.29 5.55
CA ILE A 378 19.28 28.69 6.86
C ILE A 378 17.78 28.70 7.10
N CYS A 379 17.19 27.52 7.27
CA CYS A 379 15.77 27.43 7.56
C CYS A 379 15.48 28.04 8.94
N PRO A 380 14.42 28.85 9.07
CA PRO A 380 13.99 29.30 10.38
C PRO A 380 13.56 28.13 11.25
N ALA A 381 13.91 28.20 12.53
CA ALA A 381 13.34 27.26 13.49
C ALA A 381 11.83 27.49 13.55
N LEU A 382 11.03 26.42 13.47
CA LEU A 382 9.63 26.46 13.86
C LEU A 382 9.58 26.73 15.37
N THR A 383 9.58 28.00 15.75
CA THR A 383 9.22 28.42 17.09
C THR A 383 7.75 28.03 17.27
N GLY A 384 7.52 26.93 18.00
CA GLY A 384 6.19 26.60 18.48
C GLY A 384 5.60 27.83 19.17
N ALA A 385 4.28 28.04 19.03
CA ALA A 385 3.58 29.14 19.68
C ALA A 385 4.06 29.33 21.13
N ASP A 386 4.44 30.57 21.46
CA ASP A 386 4.89 30.96 22.80
C ASP A 386 4.08 30.27 23.91
N GLY A 387 4.77 29.56 24.80
CA GLY A 387 4.24 29.27 26.14
C GLY A 387 3.81 27.84 26.49
N VAL A 388 4.11 26.81 25.70
CA VAL A 388 3.94 25.42 26.16
C VAL A 388 5.31 24.80 26.46
N THR A 389 5.70 24.83 27.73
CA THR A 389 6.81 24.02 28.24
C THR A 389 6.44 22.54 28.13
N VAL A 390 7.05 21.84 27.17
CA VAL A 390 7.02 20.37 27.13
C VAL A 390 7.97 19.88 28.23
N PRO A 391 7.51 19.07 29.20
CA PRO A 391 8.39 18.53 30.24
C PRO A 391 9.51 17.68 29.62
N GLU A 392 10.72 17.75 30.18
CA GLU A 392 11.89 16.96 29.70
C GLU A 392 11.64 15.44 29.71
N GLU A 393 10.66 14.97 30.49
CA GLU A 393 10.29 13.55 30.56
C GLU A 393 9.37 13.07 29.42
N GLY A 394 8.99 13.97 28.50
CA GLY A 394 8.13 13.63 27.36
C GLY A 394 6.66 13.41 27.73
N LEU A 395 5.82 13.26 26.71
CA LEU A 395 4.39 13.00 26.87
C LEU A 395 4.18 11.56 27.37
N THR A 396 3.86 11.40 28.65
CA THR A 396 3.37 10.15 29.20
C THR A 396 1.96 9.89 28.68
N LEU A 397 1.85 9.01 27.69
CA LEU A 397 0.57 8.45 27.26
C LEU A 397 0.01 7.60 28.41
N HIS A 398 -0.96 8.15 29.13
CA HIS A 398 -1.76 7.39 30.09
C HIS A 398 -2.42 6.21 29.38
N ARG A 399 -1.99 4.98 29.72
CA ARG A 399 -2.73 3.77 29.40
C ARG A 399 -4.02 3.80 30.23
N VAL A 400 -5.16 3.99 29.57
CA VAL A 400 -6.48 3.80 30.18
C VAL A 400 -6.58 2.35 30.60
N GLY A 401 -6.70 2.13 31.92
CA GLY A 401 -6.89 0.81 32.50
C GLY A 401 -8.22 0.22 32.03
N THR A 402 -8.14 -1.00 31.52
CA THR A 402 -9.28 -1.89 31.37
C THR A 402 -9.88 -2.16 32.75
N HIS A 403 -11.12 -1.71 32.96
CA HIS A 403 -11.98 -2.25 33.99
C HIS A 403 -12.16 -3.75 33.73
N GLN A 404 -11.60 -4.60 34.58
CA GLN A 404 -12.14 -5.93 34.82
C GLN A 404 -12.88 -5.91 36.15
N SER A 405 -14.18 -6.15 36.03
CA SER A 405 -15.08 -6.57 37.09
C SER A 405 -14.59 -7.86 37.76
N LEU A 406 -14.60 -7.88 39.09
CA LEU A 406 -15.19 -8.94 39.90
C LEU A 406 -15.60 -8.35 41.26
#